data_AF-A0A3N8KTS3-F1
#
_entry.id   AF-A0A3N8KTS3-F1
#
_cell.length_a   1.000
_cell.length_b   1.000
_cell.length_c   1.000
_cell.angle_alpha   90.00
_cell.angle_beta   90.00
_cell.angle_gamma   90.00
#
_symmetry.space_group_name_H-M   'P 1'
#
loop_
_entity.id
_entity.type
_entity.pdbx_description
1 polymer ?
#
loop_
_entity_poly.entity_id
_entity_poly.type
_entity_poly.pdbx_seq_one_letter_code
_entity_poly.pdbx_strand_id
1 'polypeptide(L)'
;MNDMRLLLFKLLATGAICAGAIYPLLDPELREGLFAQLLARGLPLLSLLVAGFLLAVALYCRSLQRCLSLLQAQSRTAEPGSVWLMFLIPYNFIEDFFIVANVSNSLRAEARYNPRLRGLENFGMRSGHGWCAAQLVAFVPNWLGELATLVALLLWALHWRFIIRVNRLLSQRQPATAP
;
A
#
# COMPACT_ATOMS: atom_id res chain seq x y z
N MET A 1 9.11 -13.22 -16.84
CA MET A 1 8.38 -14.24 -16.05
C MET A 1 7.00 -14.35 -16.67
N ASN A 2 6.56 -15.51 -17.17
CA ASN A 2 5.24 -15.63 -17.81
C ASN A 2 4.14 -15.18 -16.84
N ASP A 3 3.10 -14.51 -17.33
CA ASP A 3 2.00 -13.95 -16.51
C ASP A 3 1.39 -15.01 -15.58
N MET A 4 1.27 -16.24 -16.06
CA MET A 4 0.83 -17.39 -15.26
C MET A 4 1.73 -17.69 -14.06
N ARG A 5 3.06 -17.61 -14.22
CA ARG A 5 4.01 -17.86 -13.12
C ARG A 5 3.97 -16.75 -12.07
N LEU A 6 3.78 -15.50 -12.51
CA LEU A 6 3.61 -14.37 -11.59
C LEU A 6 2.32 -14.51 -10.79
N LEU A 7 1.21 -14.85 -11.46
CA LEU A 7 -0.07 -15.08 -10.79
C LEU A 7 0.02 -16.20 -9.76
N LEU A 8 0.60 -17.36 -10.15
CA LEU A 8 0.82 -18.48 -9.25
C LEU A 8 1.67 -18.08 -8.03
N PHE A 9 2.76 -17.32 -8.24
CA PHE A 9 3.57 -16.81 -7.15
C PHE A 9 2.75 -15.96 -6.17
N LYS A 10 1.95 -15.01 -6.69
CA LYS A 10 1.12 -14.15 -5.85
C LYS A 10 0.10 -14.97 -5.05
N LEU A 11 -0.57 -15.93 -5.69
CA LEU A 11 -1.55 -16.80 -5.03
C LEU A 11 -0.90 -17.67 -3.95
N LEU A 12 0.27 -18.27 -4.21
CA LEU A 12 1.02 -19.06 -3.22
C LEU A 12 1.47 -18.20 -2.04
N ALA A 13 2.00 -17.00 -2.31
CA ALA A 13 2.43 -16.07 -1.28
C ALA A 13 1.25 -15.58 -0.42
N THR A 14 0.11 -15.26 -1.04
CA THR A 14 -1.14 -14.95 -0.33
C THR A 14 -1.60 -16.13 0.53
N GLY A 15 -1.54 -17.36 0.00
CA GLY A 15 -1.85 -18.58 0.75
C GLY A 15 -0.97 -18.76 2.00
N ALA A 16 0.33 -18.47 1.89
CA ALA A 16 1.26 -18.52 3.02
C ALA A 16 0.92 -17.46 4.09
N ILE A 17 0.54 -16.23 3.68
CA ILE A 17 0.09 -15.18 4.59
C ILE A 17 -1.20 -15.60 5.31
N CYS A 18 -2.17 -16.18 4.60
CA CYS A 18 -3.38 -16.73 5.21
C CYS A 18 -3.05 -17.80 6.25
N ALA A 19 -2.16 -18.74 5.93
CA ALA A 19 -1.75 -19.78 6.85
C ALA A 19 -1.09 -19.19 8.12
N GLY A 20 -0.21 -18.20 7.96
CA GLY A 20 0.42 -17.49 9.08
C GLY A 20 -0.59 -16.71 9.93
N ALA A 21 -1.60 -16.09 9.32
CA ALA A 21 -2.66 -15.37 10.02
C ALA A 21 -3.61 -16.30 10.79
N ILE A 22 -3.86 -17.49 10.27
CA ILE A 22 -4.72 -18.50 10.91
C ILE A 22 -4.00 -19.22 12.04
N TYR A 23 -2.68 -19.42 11.94
CA TYR A 23 -1.88 -20.14 12.93
C TYR A 23 -2.10 -19.69 14.39
N PRO A 24 -2.05 -18.39 14.75
CA PRO A 24 -2.34 -17.94 16.11
C PRO A 24 -3.79 -18.15 16.58
N LEU A 25 -4.74 -18.42 15.68
CA LEU A 25 -6.10 -18.78 16.08
C LEU A 25 -6.21 -20.23 16.55
N LEU A 26 -5.28 -21.09 16.11
CA LEU A 26 -5.24 -22.51 16.46
C LEU A 26 -4.53 -22.77 17.79
N ASP A 27 -3.68 -21.83 18.24
CA ASP A 27 -2.96 -21.91 19.51
C ASP A 27 -3.56 -20.95 20.56
N PRO A 28 -4.18 -21.46 21.65
CA PRO A 28 -4.78 -20.63 22.69
C PRO A 28 -3.81 -19.68 23.39
N GLU A 29 -2.52 -20.03 23.49
CA GLU A 29 -1.52 -19.19 24.17
C GLU A 29 -1.17 -17.92 23.37
N LEU A 30 -1.35 -17.97 22.04
CA LEU A 30 -1.14 -16.85 21.13
C LEU A 30 -2.38 -15.94 20.97
N ARG A 31 -3.51 -16.28 21.61
CA ARG A 31 -4.74 -15.48 21.57
C ARG A 31 -4.68 -14.25 22.47
N GLU A 32 -3.69 -14.13 23.34
CA GLU A 32 -3.50 -12.96 24.18
C GLU A 32 -2.79 -11.84 23.40
N GLY A 33 -3.53 -10.80 23.02
CA GLY A 33 -2.97 -9.67 22.27
C GLY A 33 -3.95 -8.51 22.11
N LEU A 34 -3.51 -7.41 21.49
CA LEU A 34 -4.31 -6.20 21.26
C LEU A 34 -5.68 -6.51 20.62
N PHE A 35 -5.72 -7.46 19.67
CA PHE A 35 -6.96 -7.87 19.00
C PHE A 35 -7.99 -8.49 19.95
N ALA A 36 -7.56 -9.36 20.87
CA ALA A 36 -8.45 -9.95 21.86
C ALA A 36 -9.00 -8.89 22.84
N GLN A 37 -8.17 -7.92 23.23
CA GLN A 37 -8.60 -6.79 24.05
C GLN A 37 -9.62 -5.89 23.32
N LEU A 38 -9.43 -5.66 22.02
CA LEU A 38 -10.36 -4.89 21.19
C LEU A 38 -11.71 -5.61 21.00
N LEU A 39 -11.68 -6.93 20.78
CA LEU A 39 -12.88 -7.78 20.74
C LEU A 39 -13.63 -7.73 22.07
N ALA A 40 -12.92 -7.79 23.20
CA ALA A 40 -13.51 -7.71 24.54
C ALA A 40 -14.16 -6.33 24.83
N ARG A 41 -13.68 -5.25 24.21
CA ARG A 41 -14.29 -3.90 24.30
C ARG A 41 -15.56 -3.73 23.45
N GLY A 42 -15.92 -4.73 22.65
CA GLY A 42 -17.20 -4.80 21.94
C GLY A 42 -17.11 -4.44 20.45
N LEU A 43 -18.06 -5.01 19.70
CA LEU A 43 -18.20 -4.87 18.24
C LEU A 43 -18.25 -3.42 17.71
N PRO A 44 -18.84 -2.42 18.40
CA PRO A 44 -18.92 -1.05 17.87
C PRO A 44 -17.54 -0.39 17.67
N LEU A 45 -16.64 -0.53 18.64
CA LEU A 45 -15.29 0.06 18.56
C LEU A 45 -14.49 -0.59 17.42
N LEU A 46 -14.56 -1.92 17.32
CA LEU A 46 -13.91 -2.66 16.24
C LEU A 46 -14.42 -2.22 14.87
N SER A 47 -15.74 -2.10 14.72
CA SER A 47 -16.38 -1.64 13.48
C SER A 47 -15.92 -0.23 13.09
N LEU A 48 -15.82 0.68 14.06
CA LEU A 48 -15.35 2.05 13.83
C LEU A 48 -13.89 2.08 13.36
N LEU A 49 -13.01 1.29 13.99
CA LEU A 49 -11.60 1.20 13.62
C LEU A 49 -11.42 0.62 12.20
N VAL A 50 -12.16 -0.45 11.88
CA VAL A 50 -12.14 -1.06 10.54
C VAL A 50 -12.66 -0.07 9.50
N ALA A 51 -13.78 0.60 9.75
CA ALA A 51 -14.32 1.60 8.84
C ALA A 51 -13.34 2.77 8.62
N GLY A 52 -12.71 3.27 9.70
CA GLY A 52 -11.69 4.31 9.62
C GLY A 52 -10.47 3.88 8.80
N PHE A 53 -10.00 2.65 8.99
CA PHE A 53 -8.90 2.08 8.20
C PHE A 53 -9.25 1.98 6.72
N LEU A 54 -10.41 1.41 6.38
CA LEU A 54 -10.87 1.26 4.99
C LEU A 54 -11.05 2.63 4.31
N LEU A 55 -11.59 3.61 5.02
CA LEU A 55 -11.69 4.99 4.52
C LEU A 55 -10.30 5.57 4.23
N ALA A 56 -9.34 5.38 5.14
CA ALA A 56 -7.98 5.87 4.96
C ALA A 56 -7.29 5.20 3.75
N VAL A 57 -7.48 3.88 3.56
CA VAL A 57 -7.02 3.16 2.36
C VAL A 57 -7.70 3.70 1.10
N ALA A 58 -8.99 4.01 1.11
CA ALA A 58 -9.69 4.58 -0.04
C ALA A 58 -9.11 5.95 -0.44
N LEU A 59 -8.83 6.81 0.53
CA LEU A 59 -8.21 8.11 0.30
C LEU A 59 -6.77 7.98 -0.22
N TYR A 60 -6.03 6.98 0.26
CA TYR A 60 -4.71 6.63 -0.26
C TYR A 60 -4.78 6.14 -1.72
N CYS A 61 -5.67 5.20 -2.04
CA CYS A 61 -5.91 4.71 -3.40
C CYS A 61 -6.27 5.87 -4.34
N ARG A 62 -7.18 6.77 -3.92
CA ARG A 62 -7.53 7.96 -4.68
C ARG A 62 -6.32 8.87 -4.94
N SER A 63 -5.40 8.97 -3.97
CA SER A 63 -4.16 9.75 -4.13
C SER A 63 -3.20 9.11 -5.14
N LEU A 64 -3.04 7.78 -5.10
CA LEU A 64 -2.23 7.04 -6.07
C LEU A 64 -2.83 7.08 -7.48
N GLN A 65 -4.14 6.85 -7.60
CA GLN A 65 -4.87 6.94 -8.87
C GLN A 65 -4.71 8.32 -9.48
N ARG A 66 -4.91 9.38 -8.69
CA ARG A 66 -4.66 10.76 -9.14
C ARG A 66 -3.22 10.95 -9.59
N CYS A 67 -2.26 10.39 -8.88
CA CYS A 67 -0.84 10.46 -9.25
C CYS A 67 -0.61 9.88 -10.65
N LEU A 68 -1.03 8.64 -10.88
CA LEU A 68 -0.89 7.97 -12.18
C LEU A 68 -1.63 8.71 -13.29
N SER A 69 -2.84 9.23 -13.02
CA SER A 69 -3.62 9.99 -14.00
C SER A 69 -2.96 11.32 -14.40
N LEU A 70 -2.16 11.93 -13.53
CA LEU A 70 -1.43 13.16 -13.83
C LEU A 70 -0.13 12.93 -14.63
N LEU A 71 0.37 11.69 -14.69
CA LEU A 71 1.54 11.34 -15.50
C LEU A 71 1.17 11.24 -16.98
N GLN A 72 2.15 11.44 -17.87
CA GLN A 72 1.98 11.15 -19.29
C GLN A 72 1.68 9.68 -19.50
N ALA A 73 0.82 9.35 -20.47
CA ALA A 73 0.42 7.96 -20.73
C ALA A 73 1.63 7.04 -20.99
N GLN A 74 2.64 7.52 -21.72
CA GLN A 74 3.90 6.82 -21.98
C GLN A 74 4.76 6.56 -20.74
N SER A 75 4.59 7.35 -19.68
CA SER A 75 5.31 7.19 -18.41
C SER A 75 4.61 6.18 -17.49
N ARG A 76 3.38 5.76 -17.78
CA ARG A 76 2.60 4.87 -16.90
C ARG A 76 3.02 3.42 -17.12
N THR A 77 3.41 2.76 -16.04
CA THR A 77 3.67 1.31 -16.03
C THR A 77 2.47 0.49 -15.56
N ALA A 78 1.42 1.16 -15.07
CA ALA A 78 0.16 0.55 -14.66
C ALA A 78 -1.02 1.50 -14.91
N GLU A 79 -2.21 0.93 -15.09
CA GLU A 79 -3.43 1.70 -15.21
C GLU A 79 -3.78 2.39 -13.89
N PRO A 80 -4.27 3.64 -13.89
CA PRO A 80 -4.62 4.36 -12.66
C PRO A 80 -5.61 3.62 -11.76
N GLY A 81 -6.51 2.81 -12.34
CA GLY A 81 -7.51 2.04 -11.58
C GLY A 81 -6.95 0.79 -10.88
N SER A 82 -5.78 0.29 -11.30
CA SER A 82 -5.18 -0.93 -10.73
C SER A 82 -4.86 -0.80 -9.23
N VAL A 83 -4.68 0.42 -8.73
CA VAL A 83 -4.41 0.69 -7.31
C VAL A 83 -5.57 0.31 -6.39
N TRP A 84 -6.78 0.09 -6.91
CA TRP A 84 -7.91 -0.35 -6.09
C TRP A 84 -7.84 -1.83 -5.71
N LEU A 85 -6.92 -2.60 -6.32
CA LEU A 85 -6.64 -3.98 -5.90
C LEU A 85 -6.13 -4.07 -4.45
N MET A 86 -5.74 -2.95 -3.83
CA MET A 86 -5.43 -2.87 -2.39
C MET A 86 -6.59 -3.30 -1.48
N PHE A 87 -7.84 -3.26 -1.96
CA PHE A 87 -9.01 -3.75 -1.21
C PHE A 87 -9.23 -5.26 -1.32
N LEU A 88 -8.49 -5.96 -2.20
CA LEU A 88 -8.60 -7.39 -2.36
C LEU A 88 -7.83 -8.12 -1.25
N ILE A 89 -8.37 -8.13 -0.03
CA ILE A 89 -7.75 -8.82 1.11
C ILE A 89 -7.95 -10.33 0.94
N PRO A 90 -6.92 -11.18 1.12
CA PRO A 90 -5.55 -10.88 1.56
C PRO A 90 -4.53 -10.76 0.42
N TYR A 91 -4.99 -10.79 -0.84
CA TYR A 91 -4.12 -10.62 -2.01
C TYR A 91 -3.36 -9.29 -2.00
N ASN A 92 -3.94 -8.26 -1.39
CA ASN A 92 -3.36 -6.93 -1.22
C ASN A 92 -1.96 -6.94 -0.59
N PHE A 93 -1.66 -7.83 0.37
CA PHE A 93 -0.35 -7.83 1.04
C PHE A 93 0.82 -8.08 0.09
N ILE A 94 0.58 -8.83 -0.98
CA ILE A 94 1.57 -9.06 -2.04
C ILE A 94 1.42 -8.01 -3.13
N GLU A 95 0.19 -7.70 -3.53
CA GLU A 95 -0.10 -6.75 -4.60
C GLU A 95 0.42 -5.33 -4.29
N ASP A 96 0.43 -4.92 -3.01
CA ASP A 96 0.90 -3.61 -2.56
C ASP A 96 2.36 -3.37 -2.97
N PHE A 97 3.21 -4.42 -2.95
CA PHE A 97 4.59 -4.33 -3.44
C PHE A 97 4.64 -3.98 -4.94
N PHE A 98 3.76 -4.60 -5.74
CA PHE A 98 3.69 -4.38 -7.18
C PHE A 98 3.07 -3.01 -7.50
N ILE A 99 2.03 -2.60 -6.78
CA ILE A 99 1.41 -1.28 -6.93
C ILE A 99 2.43 -0.18 -6.65
N VAL A 100 3.15 -0.28 -5.52
CA VAL A 100 4.21 0.68 -5.16
C VAL A 100 5.32 0.70 -6.21
N ALA A 101 5.75 -0.47 -6.69
CA ALA A 101 6.80 -0.57 -7.70
C ALA A 101 6.36 0.09 -9.01
N ASN A 102 5.13 -0.16 -9.46
CA ASN A 102 4.57 0.43 -10.68
C ASN A 102 4.42 1.94 -10.54
N VAL A 103 3.90 2.45 -9.42
CA VAL A 103 3.80 3.89 -9.18
C VAL A 103 5.19 4.54 -9.20
N SER A 104 6.15 3.94 -8.50
CA SER A 104 7.51 4.47 -8.41
C SER A 104 8.26 4.42 -9.75
N ASN A 105 8.10 3.35 -10.53
CA ASN A 105 8.66 3.23 -11.87
C ASN A 105 8.03 4.24 -12.83
N SER A 106 6.72 4.47 -12.70
CA SER A 106 6.03 5.48 -13.51
C SER A 106 6.52 6.89 -13.21
N LEU A 107 6.76 7.20 -11.94
CA LEU A 107 7.34 8.48 -11.52
C LEU A 107 8.78 8.64 -11.99
N ARG A 108 9.59 7.58 -11.93
CA ARG A 108 10.96 7.60 -12.45
C ARG A 108 10.99 7.79 -13.96
N ALA A 109 10.06 7.18 -14.69
CA ALA A 109 9.91 7.41 -16.14
C ALA A 109 9.54 8.86 -16.45
N GLU A 110 8.56 9.43 -15.73
CA GLU A 110 8.16 10.84 -15.89
C GLU A 110 9.29 11.80 -15.52
N ALA A 111 10.10 11.50 -14.51
CA ALA A 111 11.22 12.34 -14.06
C ALA A 111 12.31 12.55 -15.12
N ARG A 112 12.41 11.65 -16.13
CA ARG A 112 13.31 11.82 -17.28
C ARG A 112 12.95 13.06 -18.11
N TYR A 113 11.68 13.42 -18.14
CA TYR A 113 11.14 14.52 -18.95
C TYR A 113 10.60 15.68 -18.09
N ASN A 114 10.38 15.46 -16.80
CA ASN A 114 9.87 16.45 -15.86
C ASN A 114 10.89 16.77 -14.77
N PRO A 115 11.66 17.88 -14.90
CA PRO A 115 12.70 18.24 -13.94
C PRO A 115 12.17 18.52 -12.53
N ARG A 116 10.86 18.78 -12.35
CA ARG A 116 10.24 18.98 -11.03
C ARG A 116 10.20 17.71 -10.17
N LEU A 117 10.33 16.54 -10.81
CA LEU A 117 10.37 15.25 -10.13
C LEU A 117 11.79 14.76 -9.82
N ARG A 118 12.83 15.48 -10.28
CA ARG A 118 14.22 15.09 -10.00
C ARG A 118 14.48 15.04 -8.50
N GLY A 119 15.11 13.96 -8.05
CA GLY A 119 15.41 13.71 -6.63
C GLY A 119 14.29 13.05 -5.84
N LEU A 120 13.08 12.93 -6.39
CA LEU A 120 11.95 12.21 -5.76
C LEU A 120 11.86 10.73 -6.20
N GLU A 121 12.62 10.35 -7.23
CA GLU A 121 12.56 9.07 -7.95
C GLU A 121 12.82 7.85 -7.06
N ASN A 122 13.70 7.98 -6.07
CA ASN A 122 14.11 6.86 -5.23
C ASN A 122 13.31 6.77 -3.91
N PHE A 123 12.65 7.86 -3.52
CA PHE A 123 11.93 7.92 -2.25
C PHE A 123 10.67 7.06 -2.29
N GLY A 124 9.92 7.10 -3.41
CA GLY A 124 8.71 6.29 -3.58
C GLY A 124 8.97 4.80 -3.39
N MET A 125 10.05 4.28 -3.99
CA MET A 125 10.39 2.86 -3.93
C MET A 125 10.83 2.43 -2.53
N ARG A 126 11.71 3.20 -1.88
CA ARG A 126 12.23 2.87 -0.53
C ARG A 126 11.14 2.92 0.53
N SER A 127 10.33 3.98 0.52
CA SER A 127 9.26 4.16 1.51
C SER A 127 8.14 3.13 1.35
N GLY A 128 7.74 2.84 0.10
CA GLY A 128 6.65 1.89 -0.14
C GLY A 128 7.07 0.43 0.10
N HIS A 129 8.26 -0.01 -0.32
CA HIS A 129 8.73 -1.36 0.02
C HIS A 129 9.00 -1.53 1.52
N GLY A 130 9.51 -0.50 2.19
CA GLY A 130 9.65 -0.52 3.64
C GLY A 130 8.31 -0.73 4.35
N TRP A 131 7.26 -0.03 3.90
CA TRP A 131 5.91 -0.21 4.41
C TRP A 131 5.38 -1.63 4.18
N CYS A 132 5.45 -2.14 2.93
CA CYS A 132 4.95 -3.47 2.62
C CYS A 132 5.72 -4.57 3.38
N ALA A 133 7.03 -4.43 3.56
CA ALA A 133 7.83 -5.36 4.37
C ALA A 133 7.42 -5.33 5.85
N ALA A 134 7.19 -4.14 6.41
CA ALA A 134 6.72 -4.00 7.79
C ALA A 134 5.33 -4.62 7.98
N GLN A 135 4.43 -4.54 7.00
CA GLN A 135 3.13 -5.22 7.03
C GLN A 135 3.26 -6.74 7.08
N LEU A 136 4.24 -7.34 6.38
CA LEU A 136 4.46 -8.79 6.47
C LEU A 136 4.95 -9.19 7.86
N VAL A 137 5.85 -8.42 8.47
CA VAL A 137 6.34 -8.68 9.83
C VAL A 137 5.23 -8.47 10.87
N ALA A 138 4.26 -7.59 10.60
CA ALA A 138 3.10 -7.37 11.47
C ALA A 138 2.20 -8.61 11.67
N PHE A 139 2.31 -9.63 10.80
CA PHE A 139 1.59 -10.89 10.98
C PHE A 139 2.16 -11.80 12.07
N VAL A 140 3.37 -11.52 12.56
CA VAL A 140 3.97 -12.31 13.62
C VAL A 140 3.25 -12.00 14.94
N PRO A 141 2.59 -12.98 15.60
CA PRO A 141 1.76 -12.75 16.79
C PRO A 141 2.62 -12.61 18.05
N ASN A 142 3.49 -11.61 18.07
CA ASN A 142 4.34 -11.26 19.21
C ASN A 142 4.59 -9.75 19.22
N TRP A 143 5.34 -9.28 20.23
CA TRP A 143 5.68 -7.86 20.37
C TRP A 143 6.41 -7.27 19.15
N LEU A 144 7.12 -8.09 18.36
CA LEU A 144 7.75 -7.64 17.10
C LEU A 144 6.70 -7.31 16.04
N GLY A 145 5.63 -8.11 15.92
CA GLY A 145 4.54 -7.81 15.01
C GLY A 145 3.74 -6.57 15.41
N GLU A 146 3.54 -6.35 16.71
CA GLU A 146 2.93 -5.12 17.22
C GLU A 146 3.78 -3.89 16.88
N LEU A 147 5.09 -3.95 17.12
CA LEU A 147 6.02 -2.89 16.75
C LEU A 147 6.05 -2.68 15.23
N ALA A 148 6.07 -3.76 14.46
CA ALA A 148 6.05 -3.71 13.00
C ALA A 148 4.76 -3.08 12.47
N THR A 149 3.62 -3.27 13.14
CA THR A 149 2.35 -2.60 12.81
C THR A 149 2.48 -1.09 12.95
N LEU A 150 3.07 -0.61 14.05
CA LEU A 150 3.31 0.82 14.26
C LEU A 150 4.27 1.40 13.21
N VAL A 151 5.37 0.69 12.93
CA VAL A 151 6.34 1.09 11.90
C VAL A 151 5.69 1.11 10.51
N ALA A 152 4.85 0.12 10.18
CA ALA A 152 4.12 0.05 8.92
C ALA A 152 3.20 1.27 8.75
N LEU A 153 2.42 1.63 9.78
CA LEU A 153 1.55 2.81 9.74
C LEU A 153 2.33 4.11 9.53
N LEU A 154 3.49 4.25 10.19
CA LEU A 154 4.35 5.42 10.01
C LEU A 154 4.92 5.50 8.59
N LEU A 155 5.47 4.40 8.08
CA LEU A 155 6.01 4.34 6.71
C LEU A 155 4.94 4.59 5.65
N TRP A 156 3.75 4.03 5.85
CA TRP A 156 2.59 4.29 4.99
C TRP A 156 2.20 5.76 4.98
N ALA A 157 2.10 6.40 6.16
CA ALA A 157 1.78 7.82 6.26
C ALA A 157 2.84 8.70 5.59
N LEU A 158 4.14 8.38 5.75
CA LEU A 158 5.24 9.08 5.09
C LEU A 158 5.16 8.93 3.56
N HIS A 159 4.92 7.71 3.08
CA HIS A 159 4.76 7.43 1.65
C HIS A 159 3.53 8.15 1.08
N TRP A 160 2.40 8.16 1.79
CA TRP A 160 1.20 8.86 1.36
C TRP A 160 1.43 10.39 1.28
N ARG A 161 2.09 10.99 2.28
CA ARG A 161 2.47 12.41 2.23
C ARG A 161 3.35 12.73 1.02
N PHE A 162 4.26 11.82 0.66
CA PHE A 162 5.07 11.94 -0.54
C PHE A 162 4.21 11.95 -1.82
N ILE A 163 3.27 11.01 -1.96
CA ILE A 163 2.35 10.97 -3.10
C ILE A 163 1.51 12.26 -3.20
N ILE A 164 1.00 12.77 -2.08
CA ILE A 164 0.27 14.05 -2.05
C ILE A 164 1.15 15.19 -2.55
N ARG A 165 2.43 15.23 -2.12
CA ARG A 165 3.39 16.25 -2.56
C ARG A 165 3.62 16.17 -4.07
N VAL A 166 3.83 14.96 -4.61
CA VAL A 166 3.98 14.72 -6.04
C VAL A 166 2.74 15.18 -6.81
N ASN A 167 1.54 14.85 -6.34
CA ASN A 167 0.28 15.28 -6.95
C ASN A 167 0.17 16.80 -7.04
N ARG A 168 0.59 17.53 -5.99
CA ARG A 168 0.60 19.00 -5.99
C ARG A 168 1.57 19.54 -7.04
N LEU A 169 2.79 19.00 -7.13
CA LEU A 169 3.79 19.42 -8.12
C LEU A 169 3.33 19.16 -9.57
N LEU A 170 2.64 18.05 -9.79
CA LEU A 170 2.11 17.68 -11.11
C LEU A 170 0.84 18.44 -11.48
N SER A 171 0.00 18.83 -10.51
CA SER A 171 -1.23 19.59 -10.77
C SER A 171 -0.95 21.05 -11.17
N GLN A 172 0.22 21.60 -10.84
CA GLN A 172 0.67 22.93 -11.28
C GLN A 172 1.03 22.98 -12.80
N ARG A 173 0.48 22.07 -13.60
CA ARG A 173 0.81 21.85 -15.02
C ARG A 173 -0.37 22.11 -15.97
N GLN A 174 -1.53 22.58 -15.50
CA GLN A 174 -2.62 23.01 -16.38
C GLN A 174 -2.75 24.54 -16.43
N PRO A 175 -2.11 25.25 -17.38
CA PRO A 175 -2.79 26.31 -18.09
C PRO A 175 -3.88 25.67 -18.97
N ALA A 176 -5.09 26.21 -18.93
CA ALA A 176 -6.16 25.80 -19.82
C ALA A 176 -5.70 25.94 -21.28
N THR A 177 -5.57 24.82 -21.97
CA THR A 177 -5.69 24.80 -23.43
C THR A 177 -7.14 24.47 -23.71
N ALA A 178 -7.98 25.51 -23.70
CA ALA A 178 -9.32 25.45 -24.28
C ALA A 178 -9.19 25.76 -25.79
N PRO A 179 -9.98 25.08 -26.65
CA PRO A 179 -9.93 25.25 -28.12
C PRO A 179 -10.32 26.65 -28.57
#